data_AF-A0A8J6IT66-F1
#
_entry.id   AF-A0A8J6IT66-F1
#
_cell.length_a   1.000
_cell.length_b   1.000
_cell.length_c   1.000
_cell.angle_alpha   90.00
_cell.angle_beta   90.00
_cell.angle_gamma   90.00
#
_symmetry.space_group_name_H-M   'P 1'
#
loop_
_entity.id
_entity.type
_entity.pdbx_description
1 polymer ?
#
loop_
_entity_poly.entity_id
_entity_poly.type
_entity_poly.pdbx_seq_one_letter_code
_entity_poly.pdbx_strand_id
1 'polypeptide(L)'
;MKKLTLEDVISILKDPFKALVVEPMGASAYIANQGNDWSVIEEVSLNDGVHTWLTECEEQKVLFYASFEPTDDPFNIVLPHFFDIWRDVYETEQPNSGKTRAAEIGLIE
;
A
#
# COMPACT_ATOMS: atom_id res chain seq x y z
N MET A 1 -2.39 2.38 18.73
CA MET A 1 -2.43 1.99 17.30
C MET A 1 -3.75 2.46 16.69
N LYS A 2 -3.69 3.36 15.70
CA LYS A 2 -4.88 3.83 14.97
C LYS A 2 -5.43 2.68 14.12
N LYS A 3 -6.75 2.55 14.04
CA LYS A 3 -7.41 1.61 13.13
C LYS A 3 -7.82 2.35 11.88
N LEU A 4 -7.27 1.97 10.73
CA LEU A 4 -7.55 2.65 9.47
C LEU A 4 -8.92 2.24 8.93
N THR A 5 -9.66 3.23 8.47
CA THR A 5 -10.83 3.05 7.61
C THR A 5 -10.37 2.87 6.15
N LEU A 6 -11.29 2.49 5.27
CA LEU A 6 -10.99 2.44 3.83
C LEU A 6 -10.64 3.83 3.29
N GLU A 7 -11.30 4.88 3.78
CA GLU A 7 -11.02 6.27 3.38
C GLU A 7 -9.60 6.70 3.80
N ASP A 8 -9.16 6.34 5.01
CA ASP A 8 -7.78 6.58 5.43
C ASP A 8 -6.78 5.91 4.48
N VAL A 9 -7.02 4.64 4.12
CA VAL A 9 -6.15 3.87 3.22
C VAL A 9 -6.11 4.49 1.83
N ILE A 10 -7.25 4.85 1.26
CA ILE A 10 -7.31 5.54 -0.05
C ILE A 10 -6.54 6.86 0.00
N SER A 11 -6.67 7.62 1.09
CA SER A 11 -5.91 8.86 1.26
C SER A 11 -4.40 8.63 1.34
N ILE A 12 -3.96 7.53 1.97
CA ILE A 12 -2.54 7.16 2.05
C ILE A 12 -2.02 6.76 0.67
N LEU A 13 -2.73 5.89 -0.05
CA LEU A 13 -2.32 5.41 -1.38
C LEU A 13 -2.19 6.54 -2.41
N LYS A 14 -3.00 7.59 -2.28
CA LYS A 14 -2.91 8.78 -3.14
C LYS A 14 -1.73 9.70 -2.81
N ASP A 15 -1.21 9.64 -1.60
CA ASP A 15 -0.10 10.49 -1.16
C ASP A 15 1.21 9.94 -1.76
N PRO A 16 1.88 10.68 -2.67
CA PRO A 16 3.09 10.18 -3.32
C PRO A 16 4.29 10.04 -2.37
N PHE A 17 4.19 10.52 -1.12
CA PHE A 17 5.26 10.49 -0.14
C PHE A 17 5.02 9.49 0.98
N LYS A 18 3.92 8.73 0.93
CA LYS A 18 3.60 7.74 1.96
C LYS A 18 3.32 6.39 1.35
N ALA A 19 3.76 5.37 2.06
CA ALA A 19 3.44 3.98 1.75
C ALA A 19 2.66 3.34 2.90
N LEU A 20 1.70 2.50 2.56
CA LEU A 20 1.12 1.55 3.49
C LEU A 20 1.97 0.28 3.44
N VAL A 21 2.76 0.07 4.49
CA VAL A 21 3.63 -1.11 4.67
C VAL A 21 2.90 -2.13 5.51
N VAL A 22 2.91 -3.39 5.10
CA VAL A 22 2.25 -4.50 5.78
C VAL A 22 3.20 -5.67 5.92
N GLU A 23 2.96 -6.47 6.95
CA GLU A 23 3.43 -7.84 6.97
C GLU A 23 2.42 -8.74 6.21
N PRO A 24 2.84 -9.52 5.20
CA PRO A 24 1.95 -10.37 4.40
C PRO A 24 1.13 -11.38 5.20
N MET A 25 1.64 -11.79 6.37
CA MET A 25 0.97 -12.72 7.27
C MET A 25 -0.02 -12.03 8.22
N GLY A 26 -0.15 -10.70 8.12
CA GLY A 26 -1.26 -9.93 8.68
C GLY A 26 -1.10 -9.49 10.14
N ALA A 27 0.09 -9.55 10.74
CA ALA A 27 0.24 -9.17 12.16
C ALA A 27 0.46 -7.67 12.38
N SER A 28 1.08 -6.97 11.43
CA SER A 28 1.51 -5.57 11.60
C SER A 28 1.34 -4.75 10.33
N ALA A 29 1.00 -3.47 10.51
CA ALA A 29 0.95 -2.50 9.43
C ALA A 29 1.49 -1.13 9.88
N TYR A 30 2.09 -0.41 8.95
CA TYR A 30 2.76 0.87 9.20
C TYR A 30 2.43 1.84 8.07
N ILE A 31 2.38 3.12 8.42
CA ILE A 31 2.52 4.21 7.46
C ILE A 31 3.99 4.61 7.47
N ALA A 32 4.63 4.57 6.31
CA ALA A 32 6.03 4.90 6.14
C ALA A 32 6.21 6.07 5.17
N ASN A 33 7.34 6.74 5.23
CA ASN A 33 7.78 7.56 4.11
C ASN A 33 8.05 6.67 2.89
N GLN A 34 7.69 7.16 1.70
CA GLN A 34 7.95 6.50 0.43
C GLN A 34 9.03 7.27 -0.35
N GLY A 35 9.96 6.55 -0.98
CA GLY A 35 11.04 7.12 -1.79
C GLY A 35 12.42 6.83 -1.21
N ASN A 36 13.17 7.88 -0.88
CA ASN A 36 14.58 7.77 -0.47
C ASN A 36 14.79 7.26 0.96
N ASP A 37 13.75 7.24 1.79
CA ASP A 37 13.79 6.77 3.18
C ASP A 37 12.46 6.10 3.52
N TRP A 38 12.53 4.90 4.10
CA TRP A 38 11.40 4.08 4.53
C TRP A 38 11.10 4.22 6.03
N SER A 39 11.48 5.34 6.65
CA SER A 39 11.22 5.62 8.06
C SER A 39 9.74 5.47 8.42
N VAL A 40 9.45 4.81 9.53
CA VAL A 40 8.09 4.66 10.08
C VAL A 40 7.55 5.99 10.59
N ILE A 41 6.37 6.37 10.11
CA ILE A 41 5.61 7.53 10.59
C ILE A 41 4.68 7.11 11.73
N GLU A 42 3.93 6.03 11.53
CA GLU A 42 2.92 5.56 12.48
C GLU A 42 2.69 4.05 12.35
N GLU A 43 2.53 3.37 13.50
CA GLU A 43 2.02 2.00 13.56
C GLU A 43 0.48 2.00 13.54
N VAL A 44 -0.09 1.22 12.63
CA VAL A 44 -1.52 1.20 12.34
C VAL A 44 -2.07 -0.23 12.32
N SER A 45 -3.38 -0.35 12.45
CA SER A 45 -4.10 -1.62 12.29
C SER A 45 -5.08 -1.53 11.14
N LEU A 46 -5.12 -2.59 10.35
CA LEU A 46 -6.10 -2.79 9.30
C LEU A 46 -7.23 -3.67 9.84
N ASN A 47 -8.46 -3.36 9.46
CA ASN A 47 -9.57 -4.27 9.73
C ASN A 47 -9.71 -5.28 8.59
N ASP A 48 -10.37 -6.40 8.85
CA ASP A 48 -10.55 -7.49 7.87
C ASP A 48 -11.11 -6.99 6.54
N GLY A 49 -12.08 -6.07 6.56
CA GLY A 49 -12.67 -5.50 5.35
C GLY A 49 -11.67 -4.67 4.52
N VAL A 50 -10.79 -3.90 5.18
CA VAL A 50 -9.72 -3.16 4.52
C VAL A 50 -8.65 -4.10 3.97
N HIS A 51 -8.28 -5.14 4.72
CA HIS A 51 -7.33 -6.14 4.26
C HIS A 51 -7.87 -6.89 3.04
N THR A 52 -9.14 -7.35 3.08
CA THR A 52 -9.81 -7.98 1.93
C THR A 52 -9.81 -7.06 0.72
N TRP A 53 -10.16 -5.78 0.91
CA TRP A 53 -10.19 -4.81 -0.19
C TRP A 53 -8.82 -4.60 -0.83
N LEU A 54 -7.74 -4.51 -0.04
CA LEU A 54 -6.37 -4.39 -0.55
C LEU A 54 -5.96 -5.62 -1.37
N THR A 55 -6.25 -6.81 -0.86
CA THR A 55 -5.98 -8.08 -1.58
C THR A 55 -6.77 -8.16 -2.88
N GLU A 56 -8.07 -7.87 -2.87
CA GLU A 56 -8.89 -7.87 -4.08
C GLU A 56 -8.38 -6.86 -5.13
N CYS A 57 -7.94 -5.68 -4.69
CA CYS A 57 -7.36 -4.68 -5.58
C CYS A 57 -6.02 -5.14 -6.18
N GLU A 58 -5.17 -5.84 -5.41
CA GLU A 58 -3.93 -6.43 -5.93
C GLU A 58 -4.24 -7.53 -6.95
N GLU A 59 -5.17 -8.44 -6.66
CA GLU A 59 -5.57 -9.53 -7.56
C GLU A 59 -6.12 -8.99 -8.88
N GLN A 60 -6.90 -7.90 -8.82
CA GLN A 60 -7.45 -7.19 -9.99
C GLN A 60 -6.43 -6.29 -10.69
N LYS A 61 -5.19 -6.20 -10.18
CA LYS A 61 -4.13 -5.31 -10.69
C LYS A 61 -4.53 -3.84 -10.70
N VAL A 62 -5.35 -3.45 -9.72
CA VAL A 62 -5.74 -2.07 -9.41
C VAL A 62 -4.66 -1.38 -8.60
N LEU A 63 -4.03 -2.11 -7.68
CA LEU A 63 -2.89 -1.65 -6.88
C LEU A 63 -1.63 -2.41 -7.26
N PHE A 64 -0.49 -1.77 -7.02
CA PHE A 64 0.82 -2.38 -7.02
C PHE A 64 1.12 -2.91 -5.61
N TYR A 65 1.67 -4.12 -5.53
CA TYR A 65 2.05 -4.77 -4.29
C TYR A 65 3.42 -5.41 -4.46
N ALA A 66 4.38 -5.04 -3.62
CA ALA A 66 5.74 -5.56 -3.72
C ALA A 66 6.44 -5.62 -2.36
N SER A 67 7.36 -6.57 -2.25
CA SER A 67 8.35 -6.61 -1.17
C SER A 67 9.44 -5.58 -1.41
N PHE A 68 10.10 -5.15 -0.35
CA PHE A 68 11.32 -4.35 -0.42
C PHE A 68 12.24 -4.71 0.73
N GLU A 69 13.52 -4.40 0.59
CA GLU A 69 14.50 -4.52 1.66
C GLU A 69 14.86 -3.11 2.13
N PRO A 70 14.34 -2.66 3.29
CA PRO A 70 14.73 -1.36 3.81
C PRO A 70 16.19 -1.43 4.30
N THR A 71 16.92 -0.32 4.17
CA THR A 71 18.36 -0.25 4.51
C THR A 71 18.63 -0.48 6.00
N ASP A 72 17.67 -0.09 6.83
CA ASP A 72 17.50 -0.48 8.23
C ASP A 72 16.16 -1.20 8.34
N ASP A 73 15.90 -1.99 9.38
CA ASP A 73 14.55 -2.56 9.62
C ASP A 73 13.78 -1.69 10.63
N PRO A 74 13.15 -0.58 10.21
CA PRO A 74 12.39 0.28 11.11
C PRO A 74 11.02 -0.32 11.46
N PHE A 75 10.59 -1.34 10.71
CA PHE A 75 9.26 -1.94 10.83
C PHE A 75 9.22 -3.08 11.84
N ASN A 76 10.37 -3.73 12.09
CA ASN A 76 10.46 -4.91 12.95
C ASN A 76 9.51 -6.03 12.47
N ILE A 77 9.46 -6.25 11.15
CA ILE A 77 8.67 -7.32 10.50
C ILE A 77 9.53 -8.10 9.53
N VAL A 78 9.26 -9.40 9.41
CA VAL A 78 10.17 -10.35 8.74
C VAL A 78 10.19 -10.18 7.22
N LEU A 79 9.14 -9.61 6.61
CA LEU A 79 9.00 -9.45 5.15
C LEU A 79 8.14 -8.21 4.82
N PRO A 80 8.69 -6.99 4.90
CA PRO A 80 7.91 -5.79 4.64
C PRO A 80 7.48 -5.73 3.17
N HIS A 81 6.18 -5.57 2.98
CA HIS A 81 5.58 -5.31 1.67
C HIS A 81 4.83 -4.00 1.72
N PHE A 82 4.65 -3.36 0.56
CA PHE A 82 3.85 -2.15 0.48
C PHE A 82 2.77 -2.28 -0.57
N PHE A 83 1.67 -1.56 -0.34
CA PHE A 83 0.68 -1.24 -1.35
C PHE A 83 0.93 0.16 -1.88
N ASP A 84 0.81 0.32 -3.19
CA ASP A 84 0.80 1.63 -3.84
C ASP A 84 -0.16 1.64 -5.04
N ILE A 85 -0.55 2.83 -5.48
CA ILE A 85 -1.15 3.01 -6.80
C ILE A 85 -0.11 2.76 -7.89
N TRP A 86 -0.58 2.44 -9.10
CA TRP A 86 0.31 2.36 -10.25
C TRP A 86 0.82 3.76 -10.62
N ARG A 87 2.13 3.86 -10.79
CA ARG A 87 2.84 5.08 -11.15
C ARG A 87 3.78 4.76 -12.31
N ASP A 88 4.03 5.74 -13.17
CA ASP A 88 4.93 5.59 -14.33
C ASP A 88 6.39 5.27 -13.95
N VAL A 89 6.74 5.38 -12.65
CA VAL A 89 8.07 5.03 -12.13
C VAL A 89 8.27 3.53 -11.92
N TYR A 90 7.20 2.74 -11.92
CA TYR A 90 7.32 1.29 -11.90
C TYR A 90 7.54 0.80 -13.32
N GLU A 91 8.58 0.00 -13.55
CA GLU A 91 8.93 -0.58 -14.87
C GLU A 91 7.96 -1.71 -15.28
N THR A 92 6.68 -1.55 -14.98
CA THR A 92 5.62 -2.55 -15.15
C THR A 92 4.36 -1.89 -15.72
N GLU A 93 3.84 -2.45 -16.82
CA GLU A 93 2.63 -1.91 -17.48
C GLU A 93 1.38 -2.27 -16.66
N GLN A 94 0.63 -1.25 -16.23
CA GLN A 94 -0.68 -1.47 -15.60
C GLN A 94 -1.71 -1.91 -16.65
N PRO A 95 -2.41 -3.04 -16.46
CA PRO A 95 -3.42 -3.48 -17.41
C PRO A 95 -4.58 -2.47 -17.49
N ASN A 96 -5.12 -2.25 -18.69
CA ASN A 96 -6.23 -1.31 -18.92
C ASN A 96 -7.44 -1.56 -18.02
N SER A 97 -7.75 -2.82 -17.68
CA SER A 97 -8.83 -3.18 -16.75
C SER A 97 -8.54 -2.71 -15.33
N GLY A 98 -7.31 -2.86 -14.86
CA GLY A 98 -6.87 -2.37 -13.55
C GLY A 98 -6.90 -0.85 -13.49
N LYS A 99 -6.44 -0.18 -14.55
CA LYS A 99 -6.49 1.29 -14.68
C LYS A 99 -7.93 1.82 -14.66
N THR A 100 -8.82 1.21 -15.46
CA THR A 100 -10.24 1.58 -15.50
C THR A 100 -10.87 1.42 -14.12
N ARG A 101 -10.63 0.29 -13.46
CA ARG A 101 -11.17 0.03 -12.13
C ARG A 101 -10.61 0.98 -11.07
N ALA A 102 -9.33 1.35 -11.15
CA ALA A 102 -8.71 2.34 -10.27
C ALA A 102 -9.39 3.71 -10.39
N ALA A 103 -9.76 4.13 -11.60
CA ALA A 103 -10.51 5.37 -11.84
C ALA A 103 -11.94 5.28 -11.29
N GLU A 104 -12.66 4.16 -11.49
CA GLU A 104 -14.02 3.97 -10.97
C GLU A 104 -14.13 4.08 -9.44
N ILE A 105 -13.11 3.58 -8.73
CA ILE A 105 -13.05 3.66 -7.26
C ILE A 105 -12.32 4.91 -6.77
N GLY A 106 -11.96 5.80 -7.69
CA GLY A 106 -11.39 7.11 -7.42
C GLY A 106 -9.98 7.08 -6.85
N LEU A 107 -9.16 6.05 -7.13
CA LEU A 107 -7.74 6.04 -6.76
C LEU A 107 -6.89 6.94 -7.67
N ILE A 108 -7.27 7.02 -8.94
CA ILE A 108 -6.62 7.85 -9.97
C ILE A 108 -7.69 8.66 -10.73
N GLU A 109 -7.27 9.69 -11.46
CA GLU A 109 -8.13 10.52 -12.33
C GLU A 109 -8.27 9.92 -13.74
#